data_AF-A0A9D5U6R4-F1
#
_entry.id   AF-A0A9D5U6R4-F1
#
_cell.length_a   1.000
_cell.length_b   1.000
_cell.length_c   1.000
_cell.angle_alpha   90.00
_cell.angle_beta   90.00
_cell.angle_gamma   90.00
#
_symmetry.space_group_name_H-M   'P 1'
#
loop_
_entity.id
_entity.type
_entity.pdbx_description
1 polymer ?
#
loop_
_entity_poly.entity_id
_entity_poly.type
_entity_poly.pdbx_seq_one_letter_code
_entity_poly.pdbx_strand_id
1 'polypeptide(L)'
;MRARSWQSPWLIATRCATIVNCIFQSHGWGVYETGQVKRANLWNCLFWQNGEGNYNGTGIDLIEADPLFFNLADGDFRLLPGSPAINAGTSTFAPSFDIWGRPRPIGAGYDIGAHEFDPPGYVAPTPTPTPTPTATPTPTPIGQPPFGLHPRHCFSPPARARVRTYST
;
A
#
# COMPACT_ATOMS: atom_id res chain seq x y z
N MET A 1 -29.77 38.52 23.98
CA MET A 1 -29.99 37.09 23.70
C MET A 1 -28.88 36.63 22.78
N ARG A 2 -28.17 35.56 23.16
CA ARG A 2 -26.91 35.13 22.53
C ARG A 2 -27.16 34.56 21.13
N ALA A 3 -26.36 35.02 20.16
CA ALA A 3 -26.25 34.42 18.84
C ALA A 3 -25.75 32.97 19.00
N ARG A 4 -26.53 32.01 18.49
CA ARG A 4 -26.02 30.67 18.17
C ARG A 4 -25.70 30.69 16.68
N SER A 5 -24.44 30.99 16.35
CA SER A 5 -23.92 30.67 15.03
C SER A 5 -23.80 29.16 14.94
N TRP A 6 -24.48 28.59 13.95
CA TRP A 6 -24.36 27.19 13.60
C TRP A 6 -22.94 26.97 13.06
N GLN A 7 -22.09 26.30 13.83
CA GLN A 7 -20.84 25.74 13.32
C GLN A 7 -21.22 24.63 12.32
N SER A 8 -20.82 24.77 11.06
CA SER A 8 -21.18 23.88 9.96
C SER A 8 -20.73 22.42 10.21
N PRO A 9 -21.54 21.38 9.93
CA PRO A 9 -21.24 19.98 10.21
C PRO A 9 -20.48 19.30 9.06
N TRP A 10 -19.50 19.99 8.46
CA TRP A 10 -18.75 19.38 7.36
C TRP A 10 -17.67 18.48 7.94
N LEU A 11 -17.79 17.18 7.68
CA LEU A 11 -16.64 16.28 7.66
C LEU A 11 -15.72 16.80 6.56
N ILE A 12 -14.72 17.60 6.93
CA ILE A 12 -13.68 18.00 5.99
C ILE A 12 -12.89 16.73 5.72
N ALA A 13 -13.16 16.07 4.60
CA ALA A 13 -12.29 15.02 4.08
C ALA A 13 -10.98 15.70 3.66
N THR A 14 -10.12 15.96 4.63
CA THR A 14 -8.77 16.41 4.37
C THR A 14 -8.03 15.25 3.72
N ARG A 15 -7.54 15.45 2.49
CA ARG A 15 -6.52 14.55 1.93
C ARG A 15 -5.34 14.56 2.91
N CYS A 16 -5.19 13.47 3.64
CA CYS A 16 -4.05 13.19 4.50
C CYS A 16 -3.30 12.04 3.85
N ALA A 17 -1.99 12.19 3.68
CA ALA A 17 -1.15 11.06 3.33
C ALA A 17 -0.74 10.36 4.63
N THR A 18 -1.19 9.13 4.83
CA THR A 18 -0.68 8.29 5.92
C THR A 18 0.52 7.52 5.40
N ILE A 19 1.67 7.70 6.04
CA ILE A 19 2.94 7.08 5.71
C ILE A 19 3.32 6.23 6.91
N VAL A 20 3.45 4.92 6.70
CA VAL A 20 3.66 3.94 7.77
C VAL A 20 4.77 2.99 7.40
N ASN A 21 5.62 2.61 8.37
CA ASN A 21 6.70 1.66 8.17
C ASN A 21 7.65 2.06 7.02
N CYS A 22 7.93 3.35 6.84
CA CYS A 22 8.79 3.84 5.76
C CYS A 22 10.17 4.29 6.28
N ILE A 23 11.20 4.08 5.47
CA ILE A 23 12.55 4.62 5.70
C ILE A 23 12.78 5.79 4.73
N PHE A 24 13.26 6.91 5.27
CA PHE A 24 13.64 8.10 4.50
C PHE A 24 15.10 8.44 4.82
N GLN A 25 16.00 8.16 3.87
CA GLN A 25 17.44 8.36 4.05
C GLN A 25 18.07 9.15 2.91
N SER A 26 19.04 10.01 3.26
CA SER A 26 19.91 10.72 2.32
C SER A 26 19.15 11.62 1.34
N HIS A 27 18.04 12.20 1.79
CA HIS A 27 17.29 13.20 1.04
C HIS A 27 17.56 14.61 1.57
N GLY A 28 17.16 15.62 0.80
CA GLY A 28 17.07 16.97 1.34
C GLY A 28 16.04 17.01 2.48
N TRP A 29 14.78 16.72 2.16
CA TRP A 29 13.74 16.44 3.15
C TRP A 29 13.31 14.98 3.09
N GLY A 30 13.07 14.35 4.24
CA GLY A 30 12.43 13.03 4.29
C GLY A 30 10.98 13.10 3.81
N VAL A 31 10.13 13.87 4.52
CA VAL A 31 8.75 14.15 4.12
C VAL A 31 8.44 15.63 4.24
N TYR A 32 8.22 16.30 3.09
CA TYR A 32 7.90 17.72 3.05
C TYR A 32 6.58 18.00 2.32
N GLU A 33 5.60 18.54 3.02
CA GLU A 33 4.38 19.08 2.42
C GLU A 33 4.53 20.57 2.14
N THR A 34 4.17 20.98 0.93
CA THR A 34 4.11 22.39 0.54
C THR A 34 2.77 23.01 0.98
N GLY A 35 2.77 24.28 1.36
CA GLY A 35 1.58 25.00 1.82
C GLY A 35 1.45 25.14 3.34
N GLN A 36 0.44 25.88 3.78
CA GLN A 36 0.27 26.31 5.18
C GLN A 36 -0.26 25.20 6.11
N VAL A 37 -1.00 24.21 5.57
CA VAL A 37 -1.58 23.13 6.36
C VAL A 37 -0.81 21.84 6.10
N LYS A 38 -0.22 21.27 7.15
CA LYS A 38 0.46 19.98 7.13
C LYS A 38 -0.53 18.88 7.50
N ARG A 39 -0.59 17.81 6.70
CA ARG A 39 -1.60 16.75 6.74
C ARG A 39 -0.99 15.35 6.61
N ALA A 40 0.32 15.24 6.42
CA ALA A 40 1.02 13.97 6.48
C ALA A 40 0.92 13.42 7.90
N ASN A 41 0.53 12.15 8.00
CA ASN A 41 0.51 11.40 9.24
C ASN A 41 1.56 10.29 9.16
N LEU A 42 2.62 10.42 9.94
CA LEU A 42 3.79 9.54 9.91
C LEU A 42 3.76 8.60 11.11
N TRP A 43 3.68 7.28 10.89
CA TRP A 43 3.70 6.27 11.96
C TRP A 43 4.82 5.27 11.73
N ASN A 44 5.59 4.93 12.77
CA ASN A 44 6.62 3.88 12.68
C ASN A 44 7.57 4.10 11.49
N CYS A 45 8.01 5.34 11.25
CA CYS A 45 8.93 5.66 10.17
C CYS A 45 10.33 5.93 10.72
N LEU A 46 11.34 5.60 9.93
CA LEU A 46 12.74 5.84 10.26
C LEU A 46 13.33 6.89 9.32
N PHE A 47 14.08 7.83 9.89
CA PHE A 47 14.76 8.90 9.18
C PHE A 47 16.25 8.87 9.46
N TRP A 48 17.07 9.07 8.43
CA TRP A 48 18.53 9.12 8.61
C TRP A 48 19.20 10.01 7.59
N GLN A 49 20.12 10.87 8.04
CA GLN A 49 20.95 11.72 7.16
C GLN A 49 20.14 12.53 6.13
N ASN A 50 18.97 13.07 6.52
CA ASN A 50 18.26 14.03 5.68
C ASN A 50 18.84 15.45 5.93
N GLY A 51 19.15 16.19 4.87
CA GLY A 51 19.98 17.40 4.94
C GLY A 51 19.25 18.64 5.46
N GLU A 52 18.02 18.89 5.00
CA GLU A 52 17.19 20.01 5.41
C GLU A 52 16.24 19.68 6.57
N GLY A 53 15.82 18.42 6.67
CA GLY A 53 15.06 17.92 7.81
C GLY A 53 14.32 16.61 7.55
N ASN A 54 13.91 15.95 8.63
CA ASN A 54 13.25 14.65 8.54
C ASN A 54 11.80 14.76 8.05
N TYR A 55 11.01 15.66 8.62
CA TYR A 55 9.63 15.87 8.20
C TYR A 55 9.09 17.25 8.65
N ASN A 56 8.05 17.77 7.98
CA ASN A 56 7.35 18.99 8.39
C ASN A 56 5.87 18.72 8.74
N GLY A 57 5.62 18.15 9.92
CA GLY A 57 4.28 17.79 10.34
C GLY A 57 4.27 17.07 11.68
N THR A 58 3.30 16.19 11.88
CA THR A 58 3.19 15.34 13.06
C THR A 58 3.54 13.90 12.72
N GLY A 59 4.20 13.22 13.65
CA GLY A 59 4.35 11.77 13.58
C GLY A 59 4.41 11.14 14.96
N ILE A 60 4.26 9.82 14.98
CA ILE A 60 4.22 8.97 16.18
C ILE A 60 5.18 7.81 15.94
N ASP A 61 5.92 7.42 16.98
CA ASP A 61 6.89 6.31 16.95
C ASP A 61 7.90 6.45 15.80
N LEU A 62 8.52 7.63 15.71
CA LEU A 62 9.52 7.91 14.70
C LEU A 62 10.93 7.61 15.23
N ILE A 63 11.75 7.01 14.38
CA ILE A 63 13.14 6.66 14.70
C ILE A 63 14.07 7.57 13.90
N GLU A 64 15.10 8.11 14.56
CA GLU A 64 16.19 8.84 13.91
C GLU A 64 17.51 8.12 14.18
N ALA A 65 17.85 7.19 13.30
CA ALA A 65 19.04 6.35 13.42
C ALA A 65 19.39 5.69 12.09
N ASP A 66 20.64 5.24 11.94
CA ASP A 66 21.09 4.51 10.75
C ASP A 66 20.25 3.24 10.53
N PRO A 67 19.58 3.05 9.37
CA PRO A 67 18.83 1.83 9.09
C PRO A 67 19.72 0.61 8.87
N LEU A 68 21.05 0.77 8.78
CA LEU A 68 22.03 -0.29 8.57
C LEU A 68 21.68 -1.15 7.36
N PHE A 69 21.61 -0.53 6.18
CA PHE A 69 21.38 -1.26 4.94
C PHE A 69 22.57 -2.13 4.56
N PHE A 70 22.29 -3.27 3.92
CA PHE A 70 23.30 -4.22 3.46
C PHE A 70 24.27 -3.57 2.48
N ASN A 71 23.75 -2.85 1.48
CA ASN A 71 24.57 -2.05 0.58
C ASN A 71 23.75 -0.92 -0.06
N LEU A 72 23.74 0.23 0.60
CA LEU A 72 23.02 1.42 0.12
C LEU A 72 23.52 1.90 -1.26
N ALA A 73 24.83 1.84 -1.51
CA ALA A 73 25.43 2.35 -2.75
C ALA A 73 24.97 1.56 -3.98
N ASP A 74 24.71 0.26 -3.81
CA ASP A 74 24.21 -0.62 -4.88
C ASP A 74 22.68 -0.77 -4.87
N GLY A 75 21.97 -0.02 -4.01
CA GLY A 75 20.51 -0.09 -3.89
C GLY A 75 19.98 -1.36 -3.20
N ASP A 76 20.82 -2.03 -2.41
CA ASP A 76 20.41 -3.16 -1.58
C ASP A 76 19.95 -2.67 -0.20
N PHE A 77 18.65 -2.42 -0.12
CA PHE A 77 17.97 -1.87 1.06
C PHE A 77 17.56 -2.95 2.08
N ARG A 78 18.10 -4.16 1.99
CA ARG A 78 17.94 -5.16 3.05
C ARG A 78 18.59 -4.67 4.34
N LEU A 79 17.99 -5.01 5.48
CA LEU A 79 18.49 -4.64 6.79
C LEU A 79 19.62 -5.59 7.24
N LEU A 80 20.68 -5.04 7.83
CA LEU A 80 21.70 -5.80 8.54
C LEU A 80 21.24 -6.12 9.97
N PRO A 81 21.79 -7.19 10.60
CA PRO A 81 21.55 -7.46 12.00
C PRO A 81 21.86 -6.26 12.89
N GLY A 82 20.96 -5.97 13.83
CA GLY A 82 21.08 -4.82 14.74
C GLY A 82 20.51 -3.51 14.21
N SER A 83 19.93 -3.51 13.00
CA SER A 83 19.21 -2.35 12.47
C SER A 83 18.09 -1.92 13.42
N PRO A 84 17.96 -0.61 13.73
CA PRO A 84 16.86 -0.07 14.52
C PRO A 84 15.50 -0.16 13.79
N ALA A 85 15.49 -0.48 12.50
CA ALA A 85 14.25 -0.73 11.75
C ALA A 85 13.66 -2.12 12.04
N ILE A 86 14.44 -3.05 12.62
CA ILE A 86 14.02 -4.43 12.86
C ILE A 86 13.01 -4.48 14.01
N ASN A 87 11.86 -5.14 13.79
CA ASN A 87 10.72 -5.26 14.70
C ASN A 87 10.14 -3.92 15.21
N ALA A 88 10.44 -2.80 14.53
CA ALA A 88 10.02 -1.45 14.94
C ALA A 88 8.77 -0.94 14.19
N GLY A 89 8.29 -1.71 13.22
CA GLY A 89 7.10 -1.44 12.44
C GLY A 89 5.80 -1.84 13.14
N THR A 90 4.69 -1.48 12.50
CA THR A 90 3.33 -1.85 12.93
C THR A 90 2.63 -2.73 11.90
N SER A 91 1.70 -3.58 12.34
CA SER A 91 0.82 -4.34 11.44
C SER A 91 -0.16 -3.45 10.69
N THR A 92 -0.41 -2.24 11.21
CA THR A 92 -1.39 -1.31 10.67
C THR A 92 -0.91 -0.79 9.31
N PHE A 93 -1.70 -1.01 8.25
CA PHE A 93 -1.38 -0.69 6.85
C PHE A 93 -0.14 -1.41 6.28
N ALA A 94 0.43 -2.40 6.99
CA ALA A 94 1.50 -3.21 6.43
C ALA A 94 0.96 -4.15 5.33
N PRO A 95 1.65 -4.27 4.17
CA PRO A 95 1.31 -5.27 3.19
C PRO A 95 1.61 -6.68 3.72
N SER A 96 0.93 -7.69 3.18
CA SER A 96 1.14 -9.09 3.59
C SER A 96 2.51 -9.63 3.21
N PHE A 97 3.18 -9.01 2.23
CA PHE A 97 4.47 -9.42 1.73
C PHE A 97 5.39 -8.21 1.51
N ASP A 98 6.70 -8.43 1.64
CA ASP A 98 7.75 -7.48 1.32
C ASP A 98 8.01 -7.39 -0.19
N ILE A 99 8.95 -6.55 -0.62
CA ILE A 99 9.26 -6.32 -2.04
C ILE A 99 9.80 -7.56 -2.78
N TRP A 100 10.24 -8.61 -2.06
CA TRP A 100 10.70 -9.88 -2.62
C TRP A 100 9.72 -11.03 -2.38
N GLY A 101 8.50 -10.72 -1.95
CA GLY A 101 7.45 -11.72 -1.73
C GLY A 101 7.62 -12.51 -0.43
N ARG A 102 8.45 -12.04 0.51
CA ARG A 102 8.57 -12.65 1.84
C ARG A 102 7.40 -12.21 2.71
N PRO A 103 6.84 -13.09 3.55
CA PRO A 103 5.73 -12.73 4.42
C PRO A 103 6.11 -11.61 5.40
N ARG A 104 5.13 -10.82 5.84
CA ARG A 104 5.30 -9.84 6.91
C ARG A 104 4.28 -10.08 8.04
N PRO A 105 4.72 -10.20 9.31
CA PRO A 105 6.10 -10.09 9.76
C PRO A 105 6.88 -11.41 9.63
N ILE A 106 8.21 -11.33 9.67
CA ILE A 106 9.08 -12.48 9.98
C ILE A 106 9.63 -12.30 11.39
N GLY A 107 9.43 -13.30 12.25
CA GLY A 107 9.93 -13.24 13.63
C GLY A 107 8.97 -12.49 14.56
N ALA A 108 9.48 -11.53 15.32
CA ALA A 108 8.80 -10.97 16.51
C ALA A 108 7.89 -9.77 16.20
N GLY A 109 8.09 -9.08 15.08
CA GLY A 109 7.38 -7.86 14.73
C GLY A 109 7.62 -7.48 13.27
N TYR A 110 6.87 -6.48 12.81
CA TYR A 110 7.06 -5.93 11.46
C TYR A 110 8.31 -5.07 11.43
N ASP A 111 9.04 -5.11 10.32
CA ASP A 111 10.15 -4.18 10.14
C ASP A 111 9.67 -2.86 9.52
N ILE A 112 10.43 -1.78 9.75
CA ILE A 112 10.28 -0.54 9.00
C ILE A 112 11.05 -0.70 7.68
N GLY A 113 10.44 -0.33 6.56
CA GLY A 113 11.06 -0.35 5.24
C GLY A 113 10.49 -1.42 4.30
N ALA A 114 11.07 -1.49 3.09
CA ALA A 114 10.54 -2.32 1.99
C ALA A 114 10.85 -3.82 2.12
N HIS A 115 11.88 -4.18 2.90
CA HIS A 115 12.33 -5.54 3.13
C HIS A 115 12.01 -5.98 4.55
N GLU A 116 11.66 -7.26 4.70
CA GLU A 116 11.64 -7.90 6.01
C GLU A 116 13.01 -8.58 6.26
N PHE A 117 13.57 -8.34 7.44
CA PHE A 117 14.77 -8.95 7.96
C PHE A 117 14.53 -10.44 8.18
N ASP A 118 15.51 -11.21 7.72
CA ASP A 118 15.50 -12.66 7.80
C ASP A 118 16.45 -13.07 8.95
N PRO A 119 15.92 -13.38 10.15
CA PRO A 119 16.75 -13.75 11.27
C PRO A 119 17.43 -15.11 11.00
N PRO A 120 18.68 -15.31 11.47
CA PRO A 120 19.35 -16.58 11.31
C PRO A 120 18.49 -17.77 11.75
N GLY A 121 18.28 -18.72 10.85
CA GLY A 121 17.48 -19.92 11.11
C GLY A 121 16.01 -19.82 10.70
N TYR A 122 15.56 -18.69 10.14
CA TYR A 122 14.27 -18.66 9.47
C TYR A 122 14.32 -19.51 8.19
N VAL A 123 13.41 -20.47 8.12
CA VAL A 123 13.14 -21.27 6.93
C VAL A 123 11.82 -20.76 6.38
N ALA A 124 11.85 -20.16 5.18
CA ALA A 124 10.63 -19.75 4.52
C ALA A 124 9.69 -20.97 4.43
N PRO A 125 8.39 -20.83 4.76
CA PRO A 125 7.46 -21.92 4.57
C PRO A 125 7.53 -22.35 3.10
N THR A 126 7.78 -23.65 2.85
CA THR A 126 7.70 -24.20 1.50
C THR A 126 6.38 -23.72 0.89
N PRO A 127 6.37 -23.10 -0.31
CA PRO A 127 5.12 -22.69 -0.91
C PRO A 127 4.25 -23.93 -1.01
N THR A 128 3.16 -23.97 -0.26
CA THR A 128 2.13 -24.99 -0.46
C THR A 128 1.76 -24.88 -1.94
N PRO A 129 1.88 -25.96 -2.74
CA PRO A 129 1.53 -25.87 -4.15
C PRO A 129 0.11 -25.31 -4.21
N THR A 130 -0.03 -24.13 -4.82
CA THR A 130 -1.35 -23.58 -5.11
C THR A 130 -2.09 -24.68 -5.88
N PRO A 131 -3.26 -25.16 -5.43
CA PRO A 131 -3.99 -26.16 -6.19
C PRO A 131 -4.15 -25.58 -7.60
N THR A 132 -3.60 -26.28 -8.59
CA THR A 132 -3.81 -25.93 -9.99
C THR A 132 -5.31 -25.77 -10.16
N PRO A 133 -5.82 -24.62 -10.67
CA PRO A 133 -7.24 -24.47 -10.87
C PRO A 133 -7.70 -25.66 -11.71
N THR A 134 -8.52 -26.53 -11.13
CA THR A 134 -9.16 -27.63 -11.86
C THR A 134 -9.83 -26.98 -13.05
N ALA A 135 -9.45 -27.38 -14.26
CA ALA A 135 -10.06 -26.86 -15.47
C ALA A 135 -11.58 -26.94 -15.30
N THR A 136 -12.26 -25.79 -15.31
CA THR A 136 -13.72 -25.75 -15.36
C THR A 136 -14.11 -26.61 -16.57
N PRO A 137 -14.92 -27.67 -16.40
CA PRO A 137 -15.30 -28.51 -17.54
C PRO A 137 -15.88 -27.59 -18.60
N THR A 138 -15.30 -27.63 -19.80
CA THR A 138 -15.86 -26.94 -20.96
C THR A 138 -17.32 -27.40 -21.06
N PRO A 139 -18.31 -26.49 -21.04
CA PRO A 139 -19.70 -26.90 -21.19
C PRO A 139 -19.81 -27.70 -22.48
N THR A 140 -20.28 -28.95 -22.37
CA THR A 140 -20.59 -29.77 -23.53
C THR A 140 -21.52 -28.96 -24.43
N PRO A 141 -21.22 -28.78 -25.73
CA PRO A 141 -22.15 -28.13 -26.64
C PRO A 141 -23.50 -28.83 -26.56
N ILE A 142 -24.50 -28.17 -25.97
CA ILE A 142 -25.88 -28.65 -26.06
C ILE A 142 -26.22 -28.54 -27.54
N GLY A 143 -26.48 -29.69 -28.17
CA GLY A 143 -26.89 -29.74 -29.56
C GLY A 143 -28.04 -28.77 -29.79
N GLN A 144 -27.81 -27.76 -30.62
CA GLN A 144 -28.83 -26.81 -31.02
C GLN A 144 -30.01 -27.59 -31.59
N PRO A 145 -31.22 -27.56 -31.00
CA PRO A 145 -32.37 -28.19 -31.62
C PRO A 145 -32.63 -27.52 -32.98
N PRO A 146 -33.11 -28.27 -33.99
CA PRO A 146 -33.35 -27.72 -35.33
C PRO A 146 -34.29 -26.52 -35.23
N PHE A 147 -33.93 -25.45 -35.94
CA PHE A 147 -34.64 -24.18 -35.96
C PHE A 147 -36.15 -24.37 -36.25
N GLY A 148 -36.95 -24.40 -35.19
CA GLY A 148 -38.40 -24.25 -35.28
C GLY A 148 -38.73 -22.77 -35.41
N LEU A 149 -39.28 -22.37 -36.55
CA LEU A 149 -39.78 -21.03 -36.81
C LEU A 149 -40.78 -20.61 -35.73
N HIS A 150 -40.38 -19.74 -34.81
CA HIS A 150 -41.29 -19.06 -33.89
C HIS A 150 -40.96 -17.55 -33.81
N PRO A 151 -41.97 -16.69 -33.55
CA PRO A 151 -41.99 -15.31 -34.01
C PRO A 151 -40.97 -14.42 -33.31
N ARG A 152 -40.41 -13.48 -34.07
CA ARG A 152 -39.44 -12.48 -33.63
C ARG A 152 -40.03 -11.63 -32.50
N HIS A 153 -39.58 -11.87 -31.27
CA HIS A 153 -39.57 -10.81 -30.25
C HIS A 153 -38.18 -10.17 -30.27
N CYS A 154 -38.13 -8.94 -30.77
CA CYS A 154 -36.95 -8.09 -30.77
C CYS A 154 -36.48 -7.86 -29.33
N PHE A 155 -35.39 -8.52 -28.92
CA PHE A 155 -34.60 -8.06 -27.80
C PHE A 155 -33.53 -7.11 -28.34
N SER A 156 -33.77 -5.80 -28.19
CA SER A 156 -32.71 -4.80 -28.39
C SER A 156 -31.67 -4.94 -27.26
N PRO A 157 -30.36 -4.98 -27.57
CA PRO A 157 -29.33 -4.88 -26.53
C PRO A 157 -29.30 -3.46 -25.95
N PRO A 158 -28.97 -3.28 -24.65
CA PRO A 158 -28.87 -1.95 -24.05
C PRO A 158 -27.71 -1.16 -24.67
N ALA A 159 -27.98 0.13 -24.93
CA ALA A 159 -27.07 1.06 -25.58
C ALA A 159 -25.75 1.24 -24.82
N ARG A 160 -24.63 1.18 -25.56
CA ARG A 160 -23.31 1.63 -25.11
C ARG A 160 -23.34 3.15 -24.94
N ALA A 161 -23.26 3.65 -23.70
CA ALA A 161 -23.01 5.06 -23.44
C ALA A 161 -21.56 5.40 -23.82
N ARG A 162 -21.37 6.12 -24.92
CA ARG A 162 -20.09 6.73 -25.31
C ARG A 162 -20.09 8.15 -24.75
N VAL A 163 -19.29 8.42 -23.72
CA VAL A 163 -19.07 9.79 -23.24
C VAL A 163 -18.29 10.54 -24.32
N ARG A 164 -18.93 11.56 -24.90
CA ARG A 164 -18.31 12.51 -25.83
C ARG A 164 -17.82 13.71 -25.01
N THR A 165 -16.55 14.01 -25.10
CA THR A 165 -15.96 15.26 -24.61
C THR A 165 -16.56 16.44 -25.36
N TYR A 166 -16.76 17.56 -24.66
CA TYR A 166 -16.95 18.87 -25.26
C TYR A 166 -15.87 19.81 -24.71
N SER A 167 -15.03 20.31 -25.62
CA SER A 167 -14.23 21.51 -25.42
C SER A 167 -15.06 22.73 -25.78
N THR A 168 -15.01 23.75 -24.95
CA THR A 168 -14.88 25.16 -25.33
C THR A 168 -14.10 25.86 -24.24
#